data_AF-A0A1B6HMW9-F1
#
_entry.id   AF-A0A1B6HMW9-F1
#
_cell.length_a   1.000
_cell.length_b   1.000
_cell.length_c   1.000
_cell.angle_alpha   90.00
_cell.angle_beta   90.00
_cell.angle_gamma   90.00
#
_symmetry.space_group_name_H-M   'P 1'
#
loop_
_entity.id
_entity.type
_entity.pdbx_description
1 polymer ?
#
loop_
_entity_poly.entity_id
_entity_poly.type
_entity_poly.pdbx_seq_one_letter_code
_entity_poly.pdbx_strand_id
1 'polypeptide(L)'
;EAARIEKARQYEEQRKARIFNARQRLIGVDLEGLKKQIEEKKIQEDEEKKLEEAYVNKQIRDSEIAKRLERQIEENKRRLNEEINEFRSQYQKAQDRREFDLYDPDGLKKSLPCRLLDDDPRLSISSAQKFEGEDITTEARRKIQREQQKAWLEQQMLERCRADEERKQAEQVYHDALVARDKRAVQLDEMERECKRKLEQATCRFNQALVAEQE
;
A
#
# COMPACT_ATOMS: atom_id res chain seq x y z
N GLU A 1 110.28 42.97 52.15
CA GLU A 1 111.01 41.92 51.40
C GLU A 1 111.33 40.66 52.21
N ALA A 2 111.81 40.77 53.45
CA ALA A 2 112.21 39.62 54.28
C ALA A 2 111.14 38.51 54.41
N ALA A 3 109.88 38.84 54.69
CA ALA A 3 108.81 37.84 54.84
C ALA A 3 108.50 37.06 53.54
N ARG A 4 108.75 37.67 52.37
CA ARG A 4 108.57 37.00 51.07
C ARG A 4 109.73 36.03 50.79
N ILE A 5 110.94 36.39 51.22
CA ILE A 5 112.14 35.55 51.15
C ILE A 5 112.00 34.36 52.10
N GLU A 6 111.52 34.58 53.32
CA GLU A 6 111.27 33.53 54.31
C GLU A 6 110.24 32.51 53.80
N LYS A 7 109.11 32.98 53.25
CA LYS A 7 108.10 32.11 52.62
C LYS A 7 108.65 31.31 51.45
N ALA A 8 109.47 31.93 50.59
CA ALA A 8 110.11 31.24 49.48
C ALA A 8 111.07 30.14 49.98
N ARG A 9 111.85 30.44 51.03
CA ARG A 9 112.77 29.48 51.65
C ARG A 9 112.01 28.30 52.28
N GLN A 10 110.92 28.57 53.00
CA GLN A 10 110.04 27.53 53.57
C GLN A 10 109.39 26.67 52.49
N TYR A 11 108.90 27.26 51.39
CA TYR A 11 108.38 26.52 50.24
C TYR A 11 109.45 25.63 49.61
N GLU A 12 110.67 26.15 49.49
CA GLU A 12 111.80 25.44 48.90
C GLU A 12 112.28 24.29 49.77
N GLU A 13 112.26 24.42 51.10
CA GLU A 13 112.52 23.33 52.04
C GLU A 13 111.45 22.22 51.95
N GLN A 14 110.16 22.58 51.95
CA GLN A 14 109.05 21.63 51.76
C GLN A 14 109.08 20.95 50.39
N ARG A 15 109.63 21.62 49.37
CA ARG A 15 109.84 21.06 48.03
C ARG A 15 111.04 20.11 48.01
N LYS A 16 112.17 20.47 48.63
CA LYS A 16 113.35 19.60 48.77
C LYS A 16 113.00 18.30 49.48
N ALA A 17 112.24 18.37 50.58
CA ALA A 17 111.78 17.20 51.33
C ALA A 17 110.99 16.19 50.46
N ARG A 18 110.25 16.66 49.45
CA ARG A 18 109.49 15.83 48.51
C ARG A 18 110.35 15.28 47.36
N ILE A 19 111.25 16.10 46.81
CA ILE A 19 112.08 15.74 45.63
C ILE A 19 113.17 14.72 45.98
N PHE A 20 113.77 14.83 47.17
CA PHE A 20 114.84 13.93 47.61
C PHE A 20 114.33 12.62 48.23
N ASN A 21 113.02 12.52 48.54
CA ASN A 21 112.39 11.26 48.93
C ASN A 21 112.05 10.43 47.67
N ALA A 22 112.91 9.48 47.32
CA ALA A 22 112.77 8.65 46.12
C ALA A 22 111.42 7.91 46.03
N ARG A 23 110.85 7.49 47.17
CA ARG A 23 109.56 6.78 47.23
C ARG A 23 108.38 7.71 46.97
N GLN A 24 108.40 8.92 47.54
CA GLN A 24 107.37 9.93 47.30
C GLN A 24 107.45 10.50 45.87
N ARG A 25 108.64 10.55 45.27
CA ARG A 25 108.83 10.96 43.87
C ARG A 25 108.31 9.93 42.86
N LEU A 26 108.44 8.63 43.18
CA LEU A 26 108.06 7.55 42.27
C LEU A 26 106.57 7.14 42.43
N ILE A 27 106.02 7.13 43.65
CA ILE A 27 104.67 6.60 43.97
C ILE A 27 103.97 7.46 45.05
N GLY A 28 104.30 8.74 45.17
CA GLY A 28 103.64 9.63 46.14
C GLY A 28 102.19 9.90 45.73
N VAL A 29 101.24 9.57 46.61
CA VAL A 29 99.81 9.78 46.38
C VAL A 29 99.20 10.44 47.61
N ASP A 30 98.34 11.43 47.41
CA ASP A 30 97.54 12.04 48.47
C ASP A 30 96.35 11.14 48.80
N LEU A 31 96.56 10.22 49.75
CA LEU A 31 95.53 9.27 50.17
C LEU A 31 94.33 9.95 50.84
N GLU A 32 94.53 11.09 51.52
CA GLU A 32 93.44 11.82 52.17
C GLU A 32 92.58 12.57 51.15
N GLY A 33 93.21 13.22 50.18
CA GLY A 33 92.52 13.84 49.04
C GLY A 33 91.75 12.83 48.20
N LEU A 34 92.36 11.68 47.89
CA LEU A 34 91.67 10.60 47.15
C LEU A 34 90.50 10.01 47.94
N LYS A 35 90.62 9.84 49.27
CA LYS A 35 89.50 9.38 50.10
C LYS A 35 88.32 10.35 50.05
N LYS A 36 88.58 11.66 50.15
CA LYS A 36 87.55 12.70 50.00
C LYS A 36 86.90 12.67 48.62
N GLN A 37 87.67 12.53 47.54
CA GLN A 37 87.13 12.40 46.18
C GLN A 37 86.26 11.15 46.01
N ILE A 38 86.64 10.02 46.63
CA ILE A 38 85.84 8.79 46.61
C ILE A 38 84.54 8.98 47.39
N GLU A 39 84.58 9.66 48.54
CA GLU A 39 83.38 9.97 49.33
C GLU A 39 82.43 10.92 48.58
N GLU A 40 82.94 12.02 48.01
CA GLU A 40 82.14 12.93 47.18
C GLU A 40 81.50 12.22 46.00
N LYS A 41 82.25 11.36 45.29
CA LYS A 41 81.70 10.58 44.17
C LYS A 41 80.61 9.60 44.60
N LYS A 42 80.76 8.97 45.77
CA LYS A 42 79.71 8.09 46.32
C LYS A 42 78.45 8.87 46.69
N ILE A 43 78.59 10.04 47.30
CA ILE A 43 77.45 10.90 47.64
C ILE A 43 76.71 11.31 46.35
N GLN A 44 77.46 11.72 45.31
CA GLN A 44 76.88 12.06 44.02
C GLN A 44 76.16 10.87 43.38
N GLU A 45 76.76 9.67 43.39
CA GLU A 45 76.15 8.46 42.84
C GLU A 45 74.86 8.08 43.61
N ASP A 46 74.84 8.24 44.93
CA ASP A 46 73.66 7.98 45.76
C ASP A 46 72.55 9.02 45.53
N GLU A 47 72.90 10.27 45.27
CA GLU A 47 71.95 11.32 44.89
C GLU A 47 71.35 11.07 43.50
N GLU A 48 72.18 10.71 42.52
CA GLU A 48 71.74 10.34 41.17
C GLU A 48 70.80 9.13 41.20
N LYS A 49 71.12 8.09 42.00
CA LYS A 49 70.24 6.92 42.20
C LYS A 49 68.90 7.31 42.81
N LYS A 50 68.89 8.15 43.85
CA LYS A 50 67.63 8.63 44.48
C LYS A 50 66.78 9.43 43.49
N LEU A 51 67.41 10.25 42.65
CA LEU A 51 66.70 10.99 41.60
C LEU A 51 66.12 10.03 40.56
N GLU A 52 66.90 9.06 40.08
CA GLU A 52 66.44 8.05 39.12
C GLU A 52 65.28 7.23 39.68
N GLU A 53 65.37 6.76 40.92
CA GLU A 53 64.28 6.07 41.61
C GLU A 53 63.02 6.95 41.72
N ALA A 54 63.16 8.25 42.02
CA ALA A 54 62.03 9.16 42.06
C ALA A 54 61.37 9.34 40.68
N TYR A 55 62.16 9.41 39.61
CA TYR A 55 61.66 9.48 38.23
C TYR A 55 60.95 8.19 37.82
N VAL A 56 61.52 7.02 38.10
CA VAL A 56 60.89 5.73 37.83
C VAL A 56 59.55 5.61 38.57
N ASN A 57 59.52 5.98 39.86
CA ASN A 57 58.29 5.98 40.64
C ASN A 57 57.25 6.97 40.13
N LYS A 58 57.67 8.11 39.56
CA LYS A 58 56.75 9.03 38.87
C LYS A 58 56.22 8.41 37.58
N GLN A 59 57.08 7.81 36.76
CA GLN A 59 56.69 7.19 35.50
C GLN A 59 55.69 6.04 35.70
N ILE A 60 55.89 5.22 36.74
CA ILE A 60 54.94 4.17 37.11
C ILE A 60 53.57 4.77 37.45
N ARG A 61 53.54 5.81 38.29
CA ARG A 61 52.29 6.52 38.64
C ARG A 61 51.60 7.12 37.42
N ASP A 62 52.35 7.81 36.57
CA ASP A 62 51.80 8.42 35.35
C ASP A 62 51.24 7.37 34.39
N SER A 63 51.93 6.22 34.24
CA SER A 63 51.44 5.07 33.45
C SER A 63 50.16 4.47 34.03
N GLU A 64 50.05 4.33 35.36
CA GLU A 64 48.82 3.84 36.00
C GLU A 64 47.64 4.79 35.80
N ILE A 65 47.88 6.10 35.89
CA ILE A 65 46.87 7.14 35.62
C ILE A 65 46.42 7.06 34.16
N ALA A 66 47.35 6.96 33.21
CA ALA A 66 47.04 6.83 31.79
C ALA A 66 46.16 5.60 31.51
N LYS A 67 46.51 4.43 32.07
CA LYS A 67 45.70 3.20 31.94
C LYS A 67 44.30 3.31 32.55
N ARG A 68 44.12 4.13 33.59
CA ARG A 68 42.80 4.38 34.19
C ARG A 68 41.96 5.29 33.31
N LEU A 69 42.56 6.37 32.80
CA LEU A 69 41.90 7.31 31.90
C LEU A 69 41.49 6.63 30.59
N GLU A 70 42.34 5.77 30.03
CA GLU A 70 42.04 5.00 28.83
C GLU A 70 40.82 4.10 29.02
N ARG A 71 40.73 3.38 30.15
CA ARG A 71 39.56 2.58 30.49
C ARG A 71 38.29 3.41 30.61
N GLN A 72 38.36 4.58 31.26
CA GLN A 72 37.20 5.47 31.36
C GLN A 72 36.76 6.01 30.00
N ILE A 73 37.70 6.33 29.11
CA ILE A 73 37.39 6.75 27.74
C ILE A 73 36.71 5.62 26.98
N GLU A 74 37.20 4.38 27.11
CA GLU A 74 36.62 3.22 26.43
C GLU A 74 35.21 2.90 26.93
N GLU A 75 34.98 2.95 28.25
CA GLU A 75 33.65 2.79 28.86
C GLU A 75 32.69 3.89 28.39
N ASN A 76 33.13 5.15 28.35
CA ASN A 76 32.32 6.27 27.86
C ASN A 76 31.99 6.13 26.38
N LYS A 77 32.94 5.71 25.54
CA LYS A 77 32.71 5.43 24.11
C LYS A 77 31.69 4.32 23.94
N ARG A 78 31.80 3.25 24.72
CA ARG A 78 30.84 2.14 24.71
C ARG A 78 29.44 2.63 25.08
N ARG A 79 29.30 3.35 26.20
CA ARG A 79 28.00 3.89 26.64
C ARG A 79 27.40 4.82 25.59
N LEU A 80 28.20 5.73 25.01
CA LEU A 80 27.73 6.63 23.96
C LEU A 80 27.24 5.87 22.72
N ASN A 81 27.94 4.81 22.31
CA ASN A 81 27.52 3.97 21.19
C ASN A 81 26.22 3.19 21.50
N GLU A 82 26.06 2.70 22.73
CA GLU A 82 24.83 2.08 23.21
C GLU A 82 23.66 3.08 23.13
N GLU A 83 23.81 4.29 23.67
CA GLU A 83 22.80 5.36 23.62
C GLU A 83 22.44 5.77 22.17
N ILE A 84 23.43 5.89 21.28
CA ILE A 84 23.21 6.20 19.86
C ILE A 84 22.42 5.07 19.18
N ASN A 85 22.72 3.81 19.48
CA ASN A 85 22.03 2.68 18.90
C ASN A 85 20.60 2.54 19.44
N GLU A 86 20.39 2.83 20.72
CA GLU A 86 19.06 2.95 21.31
C GLU A 86 18.24 4.03 20.63
N PHE A 87 18.83 5.22 20.43
CA PHE A 87 18.17 6.32 19.72
C PHE A 87 17.82 5.93 18.27
N ARG A 88 18.75 5.31 17.54
CA ARG A 88 18.51 4.79 16.18
C ARG A 88 17.36 3.80 16.15
N SER A 89 17.35 2.86 17.09
CA SER A 89 16.33 1.82 17.20
C SER A 89 14.96 2.40 17.56
N GLN A 90 14.90 3.42 18.41
CA GLN A 90 13.64 4.01 18.87
C GLN A 90 13.05 5.01 17.88
N TYR A 91 13.87 5.88 17.29
CA TYR A 91 13.41 7.07 16.56
C TYR A 91 13.79 7.09 15.07
N GLN A 92 14.64 6.17 14.61
CA GLN A 92 15.11 6.15 13.22
C GLN A 92 14.73 4.84 12.53
N LYS A 93 13.60 4.23 12.92
CA LYS A 93 13.06 3.05 12.27
C LYS A 93 12.68 3.38 10.83
N ALA A 94 12.82 2.39 9.94
CA ALA A 94 12.43 2.54 8.55
C ALA A 94 10.92 2.86 8.40
N GLN A 95 10.10 2.37 9.32
CA GLN A 95 8.64 2.53 9.36
C GLN A 95 8.20 3.96 9.70
N ASP A 96 9.02 4.70 10.44
CA ASP A 96 8.69 6.05 10.93
C ASP A 96 9.10 7.14 9.93
N ARG A 97 9.67 6.76 8.78
CA ARG A 97 10.04 7.71 7.74
C ARG A 97 8.79 8.24 7.04
N ARG A 98 8.87 9.49 6.60
CA ARG A 98 7.77 10.18 5.92
C ARG A 98 7.31 9.48 4.65
N GLU A 99 8.25 8.91 3.92
CA GLU A 99 8.02 8.20 2.65
C GLU A 99 7.76 6.69 2.80
N PHE A 100 7.59 6.16 4.03
CA PHE A 100 7.44 4.71 4.25
C PHE A 100 6.28 4.09 3.49
N ASP A 101 5.18 4.82 3.36
CA ASP A 101 4.02 4.42 2.57
C ASP A 101 4.33 4.12 1.09
N LEU A 102 5.37 4.75 0.52
CA LEU A 102 5.77 4.55 -0.87
C LEU A 102 6.60 3.29 -1.11
N TYR A 103 7.34 2.81 -0.11
CA TYR A 103 8.20 1.60 -0.23
C TYR A 103 7.80 0.49 0.74
N ASP A 104 6.63 0.61 1.37
CA ASP A 104 6.07 -0.44 2.23
C ASP A 104 5.95 -1.74 1.41
N PRO A 105 6.66 -2.83 1.80
CA PRO A 105 6.60 -4.09 1.07
C PRO A 105 5.20 -4.71 1.06
N ASP A 106 4.37 -4.37 2.05
CA ASP A 106 2.98 -4.80 2.13
C ASP A 106 2.00 -3.73 1.61
N GLY A 107 2.48 -2.63 1.01
CA GLY A 107 1.65 -1.52 0.54
C GLY A 107 0.53 -1.97 -0.41
N LEU A 108 0.84 -2.89 -1.32
CA LEU A 108 -0.15 -3.44 -2.26
C LEU A 108 -1.23 -4.27 -1.55
N LYS A 109 -0.88 -4.98 -0.48
CA LYS A 109 -1.84 -5.79 0.32
C LYS A 109 -2.74 -4.91 1.17
N LYS A 110 -2.25 -3.76 1.62
CA LYS A 110 -3.00 -2.77 2.40
C LYS A 110 -3.88 -1.89 1.53
N SER A 111 -3.52 -1.72 0.26
CA SER A 111 -4.27 -0.89 -0.69
C SER A 111 -5.65 -1.50 -1.02
N LEU A 112 -6.66 -0.65 -1.11
CA LEU A 112 -7.99 -1.05 -1.57
C LEU A 112 -8.03 -1.07 -3.10
N PRO A 113 -8.84 -1.96 -3.71
CA PRO A 113 -9.13 -1.90 -5.14
C PRO A 113 -9.66 -0.52 -5.58
N CYS A 114 -9.37 -0.16 -6.83
CA CYS A 114 -9.77 1.13 -7.40
C CYS A 114 -11.30 1.34 -7.41
N ARG A 115 -12.08 0.27 -7.59
CA ARG A 115 -13.54 0.24 -7.49
C ARG A 115 -13.94 -0.91 -6.56
N LEU A 116 -14.59 -0.60 -5.45
CA LEU A 116 -15.06 -1.61 -4.48
C LEU A 116 -16.47 -2.11 -4.80
N LEU A 117 -17.36 -1.16 -5.11
CA LEU A 117 -18.78 -1.37 -5.37
C LEU A 117 -19.20 -0.46 -6.53
N ASP A 118 -20.37 -0.73 -7.11
CA ASP A 118 -20.91 0.09 -8.20
C ASP A 118 -21.34 1.49 -7.71
N ASP A 119 -21.80 1.60 -6.46
CA ASP A 119 -22.22 2.85 -5.83
C ASP A 119 -21.16 3.41 -4.86
N ASP A 120 -19.89 3.18 -5.17
CA ASP A 120 -18.78 3.68 -4.35
C ASP A 120 -18.68 5.22 -4.43
N PRO A 121 -18.89 5.95 -3.31
CA PRO A 121 -18.91 7.41 -3.31
C PRO A 121 -17.54 8.04 -3.64
N ARG A 122 -16.45 7.26 -3.64
CA ARG A 122 -15.11 7.72 -4.02
C ARG A 122 -14.97 7.88 -5.53
N LEU A 123 -15.84 7.25 -6.31
CA LEU A 123 -15.79 7.24 -7.77
C LEU A 123 -16.47 8.47 -8.35
N SER A 124 -15.69 9.53 -8.54
CA SER A 124 -16.12 10.70 -9.30
C SER A 124 -15.94 10.49 -10.81
N ILE A 125 -16.54 11.37 -11.61
CA ILE A 125 -16.41 11.35 -13.08
C ILE A 125 -14.93 11.42 -13.51
N SER A 126 -14.10 12.19 -12.80
CA SER A 126 -12.67 12.33 -13.09
C SER A 126 -11.85 11.08 -12.78
N SER A 127 -12.36 10.17 -11.96
CA SER A 127 -11.65 8.92 -11.60
C SER A 127 -11.57 7.93 -12.76
N ALA A 128 -12.46 8.06 -13.76
CA ALA A 128 -12.57 7.17 -14.90
C ALA A 128 -12.69 5.67 -14.55
N GLN A 129 -13.18 5.33 -13.35
CA GLN A 129 -13.38 3.94 -12.90
C GLN A 129 -14.81 3.42 -13.12
N LYS A 130 -15.78 4.32 -13.30
CA LYS A 130 -17.18 4.01 -13.57
C LYS A 130 -17.65 4.85 -14.76
N PHE A 131 -18.28 4.19 -15.72
CA PHE A 131 -18.84 4.84 -16.90
C PHE A 131 -20.34 4.54 -16.98
N GLU A 132 -21.15 5.59 -17.17
CA GLU A 132 -22.60 5.47 -17.29
C GLU A 132 -23.03 4.59 -18.49
N GLY A 133 -22.17 4.41 -19.49
CA GLY A 133 -22.43 3.56 -20.65
C GLY A 133 -22.24 2.06 -20.43
N GLU A 134 -21.68 1.62 -19.29
CA GLU A 134 -21.43 0.20 -18.99
C GLU A 134 -22.73 -0.61 -18.82
N ASP A 135 -23.80 0.04 -18.36
CA ASP A 135 -25.14 -0.49 -18.24
C ASP A 135 -25.26 -1.93 -17.71
N ILE A 136 -25.08 -2.05 -16.40
CA ILE A 136 -25.21 -3.30 -15.64
C ILE A 136 -26.65 -3.85 -15.72
N THR A 137 -27.64 -3.00 -16.00
CA THR A 137 -29.06 -3.36 -16.03
C THR A 137 -29.54 -3.92 -17.37
N THR A 138 -28.64 -4.11 -18.34
CA THR A 138 -28.96 -4.55 -19.70
C THR A 138 -29.83 -5.80 -19.73
N GLU A 139 -29.51 -6.81 -18.91
CA GLU A 139 -30.27 -8.06 -18.86
C GLU A 139 -31.68 -7.88 -18.30
N ALA A 140 -31.82 -7.11 -17.23
CA ALA A 140 -33.11 -6.79 -16.63
C ALA A 140 -34.00 -6.00 -17.62
N ARG A 141 -33.42 -5.00 -18.31
CA ARG A 141 -34.13 -4.25 -19.36
C ARG A 141 -34.59 -5.17 -20.49
N ARG A 142 -33.71 -6.06 -20.98
CA ARG A 142 -34.06 -7.04 -22.03
C ARG A 142 -35.19 -7.95 -21.58
N LYS A 143 -35.23 -8.37 -20.32
CA LYS A 143 -36.32 -9.18 -19.79
C LYS A 143 -37.65 -8.43 -19.84
N ILE A 144 -37.70 -7.20 -19.34
CA ILE A 144 -38.90 -6.35 -19.37
C ILE A 144 -39.36 -6.12 -20.82
N GLN A 145 -38.43 -5.83 -21.74
CA GLN A 145 -38.75 -5.65 -23.16
C GLN A 145 -39.37 -6.90 -23.78
N ARG A 146 -38.85 -8.10 -23.47
CA ARG A 146 -39.44 -9.36 -23.96
C ARG A 146 -40.83 -9.60 -23.39
N GLU A 147 -41.05 -9.29 -22.11
CA GLU A 147 -42.37 -9.42 -21.47
C GLU A 147 -43.39 -8.47 -22.10
N GLN A 148 -43.00 -7.22 -22.36
CA GLN A 148 -43.84 -6.24 -23.08
C GLN A 148 -44.17 -6.70 -24.50
N GLN A 149 -43.17 -7.15 -25.26
CA GLN A 149 -43.37 -7.68 -26.61
C GLN A 149 -44.32 -8.88 -26.61
N LYS A 150 -44.16 -9.80 -25.66
CA LYS A 150 -45.04 -10.95 -25.50
C LYS A 150 -46.49 -10.51 -25.23
N ALA A 151 -46.70 -9.58 -24.29
CA ALA A 151 -48.03 -9.07 -23.97
C ALA A 151 -48.71 -8.39 -25.17
N TRP A 152 -47.97 -7.58 -25.94
CA TRP A 152 -48.49 -6.94 -27.15
C TRP A 152 -48.87 -7.96 -28.23
N LEU A 153 -48.05 -9.00 -28.43
CA LEU A 153 -48.36 -10.06 -29.39
C LEU A 153 -49.59 -10.86 -28.97
N GLU A 154 -49.72 -11.18 -27.68
CA GLU A 154 -50.91 -11.87 -27.15
C GLU A 154 -52.17 -11.03 -27.34
N GLN A 155 -52.11 -9.73 -27.04
CA GLN A 155 -53.22 -8.81 -27.28
C GLN A 155 -53.61 -8.76 -28.77
N GLN A 156 -52.63 -8.60 -29.67
CA GLN A 156 -52.87 -8.56 -31.10
C GLN A 156 -53.48 -9.87 -31.63
N MET A 157 -53.03 -11.02 -31.11
CA MET A 157 -53.61 -12.31 -31.45
C MET A 157 -55.07 -12.42 -30.98
N LEU A 158 -55.37 -11.99 -29.75
CA LEU A 158 -56.73 -12.00 -29.21
C LEU A 158 -57.67 -11.09 -30.00
N GLU A 159 -57.22 -9.88 -30.33
CA GLU A 159 -57.98 -8.94 -31.16
C GLU A 159 -58.26 -9.52 -32.54
N ARG A 160 -57.26 -10.15 -33.18
CA ARG A 160 -57.44 -10.81 -34.48
C ARG A 160 -58.41 -11.98 -34.39
N CYS A 161 -58.31 -12.83 -33.36
CA CYS A 161 -59.23 -13.95 -33.16
C CYS A 161 -60.67 -13.47 -32.96
N ARG A 162 -60.88 -12.42 -32.15
CA ARG A 162 -62.21 -11.83 -31.95
C ARG A 162 -62.77 -11.25 -33.24
N ALA A 163 -61.97 -10.51 -34.00
CA ALA A 163 -62.41 -9.96 -35.29
C ALA A 163 -62.78 -11.07 -36.29
N ASP A 164 -62.03 -12.18 -36.32
CA ASP A 164 -62.35 -13.34 -37.15
C ASP A 164 -63.64 -14.05 -36.71
N GLU A 165 -63.88 -14.17 -35.40
CA GLU A 165 -65.12 -14.72 -34.85
C GLU A 165 -66.33 -13.85 -35.17
N GLU A 166 -66.22 -12.53 -34.96
CA GLU A 166 -67.26 -11.56 -35.33
C GLU A 166 -67.57 -11.62 -36.83
N ARG A 167 -66.55 -11.72 -37.69
CA ARG A 167 -66.75 -11.89 -39.13
C ARG A 167 -67.50 -13.17 -39.46
N LYS A 168 -67.12 -14.30 -38.87
CA LYS A 168 -67.82 -15.59 -39.08
C LYS A 168 -69.26 -15.55 -38.59
N GLN A 169 -69.52 -14.94 -37.44
CA GLN A 169 -70.89 -14.77 -36.93
C GLN A 169 -71.72 -13.90 -37.87
N ALA A 170 -71.17 -12.78 -38.36
CA ALA A 170 -71.83 -11.94 -39.34
C ALA A 170 -72.14 -12.68 -40.66
N GLU A 171 -71.19 -13.48 -41.15
CA GLU A 171 -71.37 -14.36 -42.32
C GLU A 171 -72.47 -15.40 -42.10
N GLN A 172 -72.52 -16.02 -40.92
CA GLN A 172 -73.58 -16.99 -40.55
C GLN A 172 -74.95 -16.33 -40.49
N VAL A 173 -75.07 -15.19 -39.80
CA VAL A 173 -76.34 -14.43 -39.72
C VAL A 173 -76.81 -14.01 -41.12
N TYR A 174 -75.89 -13.57 -41.98
CA TYR A 174 -76.21 -13.25 -43.37
C TYR A 174 -76.67 -14.47 -44.16
N HIS A 175 -76.00 -15.61 -44.01
CA HIS A 175 -76.39 -16.86 -44.64
C HIS A 175 -77.78 -17.33 -44.19
N ASP A 176 -78.06 -17.32 -42.89
CA ASP A 176 -79.37 -17.68 -42.34
C ASP A 176 -80.48 -16.76 -42.83
N ALA A 177 -80.20 -15.45 -42.93
CA ALA A 177 -81.13 -14.48 -43.51
C ALA A 177 -81.42 -14.76 -44.98
N LEU A 178 -80.41 -15.13 -45.78
CA LEU A 178 -80.60 -15.55 -47.17
C LEU A 178 -81.46 -16.81 -47.28
N VAL A 179 -81.16 -17.85 -46.48
CA VAL A 179 -81.95 -19.09 -46.46
C VAL A 179 -83.40 -18.83 -46.05
N ALA A 180 -83.63 -17.99 -45.04
CA ALA A 180 -84.99 -17.60 -44.62
C ALA A 180 -85.74 -16.84 -45.71
N ARG A 181 -85.05 -15.91 -46.42
CA ARG A 181 -85.61 -15.19 -47.55
C ARG A 181 -86.00 -16.14 -48.68
N ASP A 182 -85.13 -17.07 -49.04
CA ASP A 182 -85.37 -18.02 -50.13
C ASP A 182 -86.52 -18.98 -49.78
N LYS A 183 -86.60 -19.47 -48.53
CA LYS A 183 -87.76 -20.24 -48.04
C LYS A 183 -89.06 -19.46 -48.16
N ARG A 184 -89.06 -18.18 -47.78
CA ARG A 184 -90.23 -17.31 -47.90
C ARG A 184 -90.62 -17.09 -49.36
N ALA A 185 -89.66 -16.98 -50.27
CA ALA A 185 -89.94 -16.86 -51.70
C ALA A 185 -90.63 -18.13 -52.26
N VAL A 186 -90.16 -19.32 -51.88
CA VAL A 186 -90.80 -20.60 -52.25
C VAL A 186 -92.23 -20.68 -51.72
N GLN A 187 -92.45 -20.34 -50.45
CA GLN A 187 -93.79 -20.33 -49.86
C GLN A 187 -94.75 -19.35 -50.58
N LEU A 188 -94.26 -18.17 -50.95
CA LEU A 188 -95.07 -17.19 -51.70
C LEU A 188 -95.41 -17.70 -53.11
N ASP A 189 -94.47 -18.34 -53.81
CA ASP A 189 -94.71 -18.94 -55.13
C ASP A 189 -95.73 -20.10 -55.05
N GLU A 190 -95.64 -20.96 -54.02
CA GLU A 190 -96.64 -22.02 -53.77
C GLU A 190 -98.03 -21.43 -53.52
N MET A 191 -98.14 -20.42 -52.65
CA MET A 191 -99.41 -19.74 -52.36
C MET A 191 -99.98 -19.04 -53.60
N GLU A 192 -99.13 -18.42 -54.43
CA GLU A 192 -99.55 -17.80 -55.69
C GLU A 192 -100.11 -18.85 -56.66
N ARG A 193 -99.42 -19.99 -56.81
CA ARG A 193 -99.89 -21.11 -57.64
C ARG A 193 -101.22 -21.66 -57.14
N GLU A 194 -101.39 -21.83 -55.83
CA GLU A 194 -102.66 -22.28 -55.26
C GLU A 194 -103.79 -21.27 -55.49
N CYS A 195 -103.54 -19.97 -55.30
CA CYS A 195 -104.50 -18.91 -55.57
C CYS A 195 -104.92 -18.91 -57.05
N LYS A 196 -103.96 -19.00 -57.98
CA LYS A 196 -104.23 -19.13 -59.43
C LYS A 196 -105.10 -20.35 -59.72
N ARG A 197 -104.76 -21.52 -59.19
CA ARG A 197 -105.58 -22.75 -59.34
C ARG A 197 -107.00 -22.59 -58.80
N LYS A 198 -107.17 -21.96 -57.63
CA LYS A 198 -108.50 -21.68 -57.06
C LYS A 198 -109.31 -20.70 -57.91
N LEU A 199 -108.67 -19.65 -58.43
CA LEU A 199 -109.27 -18.69 -59.37
C LEU A 199 -109.70 -19.37 -60.68
N GLU A 200 -108.85 -20.22 -61.25
CA GLU A 200 -109.17 -21.02 -62.45
C GLU A 200 -110.34 -21.97 -62.17
N GLN A 201 -110.36 -22.66 -61.02
CA GLN A 201 -111.50 -23.51 -60.64
C GLN A 201 -112.78 -22.70 -60.44
N ALA A 202 -112.71 -21.53 -59.81
CA ALA A 202 -113.87 -20.67 -59.59
C ALA A 202 -114.42 -20.10 -60.91
N THR A 203 -113.54 -19.67 -61.82
CA THR A 203 -113.93 -19.19 -63.16
C THR A 203 -114.52 -20.32 -63.99
N CYS A 204 -113.94 -21.53 -63.97
CA CYS A 204 -114.54 -22.70 -64.60
C CYS A 204 -115.93 -23.03 -64.05
N ARG A 205 -116.12 -23.03 -62.71
CA ARG A 205 -117.43 -23.25 -62.08
C ARG A 205 -118.43 -22.16 -62.46
N PHE A 206 -118.01 -20.89 -62.47
CA PHE A 206 -118.85 -19.78 -62.88
C PHE A 206 -119.27 -19.91 -64.34
N ASN A 207 -118.34 -20.23 -65.24
CA ASN A 207 -118.63 -20.46 -66.65
C ASN A 207 -119.58 -21.66 -66.86
N GLN A 208 -119.42 -22.74 -66.09
CA GLN A 208 -120.33 -23.89 -66.10
C GLN A 208 -121.74 -23.50 -65.62
N ALA A 209 -121.85 -22.71 -64.55
CA ALA A 209 -123.13 -22.20 -64.06
C ALA A 209 -123.79 -21.25 -65.07
N LEU A 210 -123.02 -20.38 -65.72
CA LEU A 210 -123.50 -19.46 -66.76
C LEU A 210 -124.05 -20.21 -67.98
N VAL A 211 -123.39 -21.30 -68.39
CA VAL A 211 -123.89 -22.18 -69.47
C VAL A 211 -125.21 -22.85 -69.06
N ALA A 212 -125.32 -23.32 -67.82
CA ALA A 212 -126.55 -23.93 -67.31
C ALA A 212 -127.72 -22.94 -67.14
N GLU A 213 -127.46 -21.65 -66.93
CA GLU A 213 -128.49 -20.59 -66.94
C GLU A 213 -128.89 -20.11 -68.35
N GLN A 214 -128.13 -20.48 -69.38
CA GLN A 214 -128.40 -20.15 -70.79
C GLN A 214 -129.12 -21.28 -71.56
N GLU A 215 -129.44 -22.39 -70.89
CA GLU A 215 -130.37 -23.44 -71.33
C GLU A 215 -131.78 -23.22 -70.75
#